data_AF-A0A3D3R811-F1
#
_entry.id   AF-A0A3D3R811-F1
#
_cell.length_a   1.000
_cell.length_b   1.000
_cell.length_c   1.000
_cell.angle_alpha   90.00
_cell.angle_beta   90.00
_cell.angle_gamma   90.00
#
_symmetry.space_group_name_H-M   'P 1'
#
loop_
_entity.id
_entity.type
_entity.pdbx_description
1 polymer ?
#
loop_
_entity_poly.entity_id
_entity_poly.type
_entity_poly.pdbx_seq_one_letter_code
_entity_poly.pdbx_strand_id
1 'polypeptide(L)'
;AKVTESRSFDKALVVFHHWNASARYQQLANFFSRRGITVVEMALPYHFERSRPGADYADYMLSPNLGRTMQSMRQAVWDGRKLIRWLREQGFKEISV
;
A
#
# COMPACT_ATOMS: atom_id res chain seq x y z
N ALA A 1 1.47 0.19 -7.02
CA ALA A 1 0.27 -0.06 -6.19
C ALA A 1 -0.74 -0.86 -6.99
N LYS A 2 -1.50 -1.75 -6.35
CA LYS A 2 -2.58 -2.49 -6.99
C LYS A 2 -3.91 -1.85 -6.60
N VAL A 3 -4.75 -1.54 -7.58
CA VAL A 3 -6.09 -1.00 -7.34
C VAL A 3 -7.12 -2.09 -7.67
N THR A 4 -8.09 -2.25 -6.79
CA THR A 4 -9.31 -3.03 -7.01
C THR A 4 -10.49 -2.06 -6.92
N GLU A 5 -10.96 -1.64 -8.07
CA GLU A 5 -12.01 -0.62 -8.19
C GLU A 5 -13.37 -1.15 -7.73
N SER A 6 -14.15 -0.29 -7.09
CA SER A 6 -15.58 -0.51 -6.89
C SER A 6 -16.37 0.22 -7.99
N ARG A 7 -17.71 0.07 -7.99
CA ARG A 7 -18.59 0.80 -8.91
C ARG A 7 -18.90 2.24 -8.46
N SER A 8 -18.38 2.67 -7.30
CA SER A 8 -18.58 4.02 -6.73
C SER A 8 -17.23 4.66 -6.39
N PHE A 9 -17.14 5.98 -6.59
CA PHE A 9 -15.97 6.78 -6.22
C PHE A 9 -16.11 7.46 -4.85
N ASP A 10 -17.05 7.03 -3.99
CA ASP A 10 -17.29 7.71 -2.71
C ASP A 10 -16.27 7.29 -1.62
N LYS A 11 -15.87 6.01 -1.60
CA LYS A 11 -15.06 5.42 -0.53
C LYS A 11 -13.80 4.71 -1.05
N ALA A 12 -12.68 4.95 -0.39
CA ALA A 12 -11.43 4.24 -0.62
C ALA A 12 -10.84 3.65 0.67
N LEU A 13 -10.30 2.45 0.57
CA LEU A 13 -9.49 1.81 1.61
C LEU A 13 -8.06 1.63 1.08
N VAL A 14 -7.10 2.29 1.72
CA VAL A 14 -5.68 2.13 1.44
C VAL A 14 -5.15 1.00 2.32
N VAL A 15 -4.54 -0.01 1.74
CA VAL A 15 -4.00 -1.15 2.51
C VAL A 15 -2.50 -1.24 2.33
N PHE A 16 -1.79 -1.32 3.45
CA PHE A 16 -0.40 -1.75 3.49
C PHE A 16 -0.36 -3.22 3.91
N HIS A 17 0.31 -4.05 3.11
CA HIS A 17 0.57 -5.43 3.49
C HIS A 17 1.58 -5.49 4.65
N HIS A 18 1.77 -6.68 5.23
CA HIS A 18 2.77 -6.89 6.29
C HIS A 18 4.20 -6.98 5.73
N TRP A 19 5.21 -6.89 6.61
CA TRP A 19 6.60 -7.11 6.23
C TRP A 19 6.81 -8.53 5.74
N ASN A 20 7.57 -8.66 4.66
CA ASN A 20 7.88 -9.89 3.96
C ASN A 20 6.68 -10.63 3.33
N ALA A 21 5.59 -9.91 3.06
CA ALA A 21 4.47 -10.49 2.32
C ALA A 21 4.92 -10.90 0.90
N SER A 22 4.64 -12.15 0.52
CA SER A 22 4.88 -12.68 -0.83
C SER A 22 3.72 -12.44 -1.79
N ALA A 23 2.56 -12.05 -1.28
CA ALA A 23 1.36 -11.77 -2.07
C ALA A 23 0.52 -10.63 -1.47
N ARG A 24 -0.33 -10.05 -2.31
CA ARG A 24 -1.32 -9.04 -1.96
C ARG A 24 -2.63 -9.69 -1.47
N TYR A 25 -3.47 -8.95 -0.75
CA TYR A 25 -4.69 -9.46 -0.14
C TYR A 25 -5.90 -9.42 -1.09
N GLN A 26 -5.82 -10.16 -2.19
CA GLN A 26 -6.85 -10.13 -3.25
C GLN A 26 -8.27 -10.45 -2.72
N GLN A 27 -8.41 -11.39 -1.79
CA GLN A 27 -9.71 -11.75 -1.21
C GLN A 27 -10.33 -10.60 -0.41
N LEU A 28 -9.50 -9.91 0.39
CA LEU A 28 -9.91 -8.72 1.14
C LEU A 28 -10.28 -7.57 0.20
N ALA A 29 -9.46 -7.33 -0.82
CA ALA A 29 -9.72 -6.29 -1.82
C ALA A 29 -11.06 -6.53 -2.54
N ASN A 30 -11.31 -7.78 -2.97
CA ASN A 30 -12.58 -8.17 -3.61
C ASN A 30 -13.78 -8.09 -2.65
N PHE A 31 -13.59 -8.40 -1.37
CA PHE A 31 -14.66 -8.31 -0.38
C PHE A 31 -15.18 -6.88 -0.22
N PHE A 32 -14.27 -5.90 -0.14
CA PHE A 32 -14.60 -4.49 0.02
C PHE A 32 -15.05 -3.84 -1.30
N SER A 33 -14.44 -4.19 -2.44
CA SER A 33 -14.84 -3.64 -3.74
C SER A 33 -16.27 -4.01 -4.13
N ARG A 34 -16.68 -5.25 -3.85
CA ARG A 34 -18.08 -5.69 -4.02
C ARG A 34 -19.07 -4.95 -3.12
N ARG A 35 -18.59 -4.27 -2.08
CA ARG A 35 -19.39 -3.45 -1.14
C ARG A 35 -19.25 -1.95 -1.42
N GLY A 36 -18.76 -1.57 -2.59
CA GLY A 36 -18.68 -0.16 -3.00
C GLY A 36 -17.43 0.58 -2.53
N ILE A 37 -16.44 -0.10 -1.94
CA ILE A 37 -15.21 0.53 -1.44
C ILE A 37 -14.05 0.19 -2.37
N THR A 38 -13.47 1.19 -3.04
CA THR A 38 -12.26 0.99 -3.86
C THR A 38 -11.08 0.66 -2.94
N VAL A 39 -10.35 -0.41 -3.23
CA VAL A 39 -9.20 -0.82 -2.42
C VAL A 39 -7.90 -0.53 -3.16
N VAL A 40 -7.01 0.23 -2.53
CA VAL A 40 -5.67 0.55 -3.04
C VAL A 40 -4.62 -0.12 -2.16
N GLU A 41 -4.05 -1.22 -2.65
CA GLU A 41 -2.98 -1.91 -1.96
C GLU A 41 -1.62 -1.29 -2.34
N MET A 42 -1.00 -0.57 -1.41
CA MET A 42 0.29 0.05 -1.60
C MET A 42 1.42 -0.94 -1.30
N ALA A 43 2.38 -1.07 -2.22
CA ALA A 43 3.61 -1.80 -1.93
C ALA A 43 4.42 -1.02 -0.90
N LEU A 44 4.75 -1.63 0.23
CA LEU A 44 5.75 -1.09 1.14
C LEU A 44 7.12 -1.02 0.45
N PRO A 45 8.04 -0.16 0.91
CA PRO A 45 9.40 -0.12 0.38
C PRO A 45 10.04 -1.51 0.38
N TYR A 46 10.81 -1.80 -0.67
CA TYR A 46 11.53 -3.07 -0.85
C TYR A 46 10.66 -4.33 -1.04
N HIS A 47 9.36 -4.18 -1.33
CA HIS A 47 8.45 -5.30 -1.63
C HIS A 47 7.89 -5.24 -3.05
N PHE A 48 7.45 -6.40 -3.57
CA PHE A 48 6.78 -6.54 -4.86
C PHE A 48 7.53 -5.83 -5.99
N GLU A 49 6.87 -4.91 -6.71
CA GLU A 49 7.49 -4.11 -7.78
C GLU A 49 8.65 -3.21 -7.32
N ARG A 50 8.86 -3.09 -6.00
CA ARG A 50 9.95 -2.33 -5.35
C ARG A 50 11.04 -3.24 -4.80
N SER A 51 10.95 -4.57 -4.99
CA SER A 51 11.96 -5.51 -4.52
C SER A 51 13.31 -5.26 -5.22
N ARG A 52 14.39 -5.70 -4.58
CA ARG A 52 15.74 -5.59 -5.14
C ARG A 52 16.08 -6.88 -5.87
N PRO A 53 16.80 -6.82 -7.00
CA PRO A 53 17.31 -8.02 -7.66
C PRO A 53 18.13 -8.88 -6.69
N GLY A 54 17.80 -10.17 -6.62
CA GLY A 54 18.50 -11.14 -5.77
C GLY A 54 18.19 -11.06 -4.27
N ALA A 55 17.23 -10.24 -3.83
CA ALA A 55 16.79 -10.22 -2.44
C ALA A 55 15.74 -11.30 -2.17
N ASP A 56 15.98 -12.17 -1.19
CA ASP A 56 15.05 -13.24 -0.79
C ASP A 56 13.86 -12.72 0.05
N TYR A 57 14.05 -11.58 0.73
CA TYR A 57 13.05 -10.90 1.54
C TYR A 57 13.24 -9.38 1.49
N ALA A 58 12.30 -8.62 2.05
CA ALA A 58 12.39 -7.15 2.13
C ALA A 58 13.38 -6.67 3.21
N ASP A 59 14.63 -7.11 3.07
CA ASP A 59 15.73 -6.92 4.00
C ASP A 59 16.05 -5.43 4.20
N TYR A 60 15.94 -4.60 3.17
CA TYR A 60 16.24 -3.16 3.29
C TYR A 60 15.12 -2.35 3.94
N MET A 61 13.94 -2.92 4.12
CA MET A 61 12.86 -2.26 4.87
C MET A 61 13.13 -2.31 6.38
N LEU A 62 13.57 -3.47 6.87
CA LEU A 62 13.91 -3.75 8.27
C LEU A 62 15.25 -4.49 8.32
N SER A 63 16.32 -3.78 8.66
CA SER A 63 17.68 -4.32 8.73
C SER A 63 18.45 -3.82 9.97
N PRO A 64 19.62 -4.41 10.28
CA PRO A 64 20.56 -3.86 11.26
C PRO A 64 21.04 -2.43 10.94
N ASN A 65 20.92 -1.97 9.69
CA ASN A 65 21.16 -0.57 9.35
C ASN A 65 19.95 0.28 9.78
N LEU A 66 20.01 0.79 11.01
CA LEU A 66 18.93 1.60 11.60
C LEU A 66 18.60 2.85 10.77
N GLY A 67 19.60 3.52 10.21
CA GLY A 67 19.39 4.69 9.35
C GLY A 67 18.54 4.35 8.12
N ARG A 68 18.84 3.23 7.46
CA ARG A 68 18.06 2.73 6.32
C ARG A 68 16.65 2.31 6.74
N THR A 69 16.52 1.60 7.85
CA THR A 69 15.21 1.19 8.39
C THR A 69 14.33 2.41 8.67
N MET A 70 14.87 3.46 9.32
CA MET A 70 14.15 4.71 9.57
C MET A 70 13.76 5.42 8.27
N GLN A 71 14.67 5.51 7.30
CA GLN A 71 14.38 6.09 6.00
C GLN A 71 13.27 5.34 5.27
N SER A 72 13.31 4.01 5.31
CA SER A 72 12.29 3.14 4.71
C SER A 72 10.92 3.38 5.34
N MET A 73 10.81 3.42 6.68
CA MET A 73 9.54 3.72 7.35
C MET A 73 9.01 5.12 7.01
N ARG A 74 9.90 6.13 6.96
CA ARG A 74 9.51 7.49 6.55
C ARG A 74 8.97 7.52 5.13
N GLN A 75 9.58 6.75 4.22
CA GLN A 75 9.10 6.62 2.85
C GLN A 75 7.70 5.99 2.81
N ALA A 76 7.45 4.90 3.54
CA ALA A 76 6.13 4.28 3.62
C ALA A 76 5.04 5.27 4.10
N VAL A 77 5.34 6.07 5.13
CA VAL A 77 4.42 7.11 5.61
C VAL A 77 4.18 8.20 4.56
N TRP A 78 5.23 8.63 3.84
CA TRP A 78 5.10 9.61 2.76
C TRP A 78 4.28 9.07 1.59
N ASP A 79 4.48 7.82 1.20
CA ASP A 79 3.75 7.17 0.13
C ASP A 79 2.24 7.15 0.48
N GLY A 80 1.89 6.78 1.72
CA GLY A 80 0.51 6.83 2.22
C GLY A 80 -0.11 8.22 2.20
N ARG A 81 0.61 9.23 2.73
CA ARG A 81 0.12 10.62 2.75
C ARG A 81 -0.11 11.18 1.35
N LYS A 82 0.81 10.91 0.42
CA LYS A 82 0.70 11.34 -0.98
C LYS A 82 -0.47 10.66 -1.68
N LEU A 83 -0.66 9.36 -1.46
CA LEU A 83 -1.79 8.63 -2.01
C LEU A 83 -3.14 9.14 -1.47
N ILE A 84 -3.25 9.35 -0.15
CA ILE A 84 -4.48 9.91 0.45
C ILE A 84 -4.80 11.27 -0.17
N ARG A 85 -3.80 12.14 -0.31
CA ARG A 85 -3.98 13.44 -0.97
C ARG A 85 -4.47 13.28 -2.40
N TRP A 86 -3.80 12.42 -3.18
CA TRP A 86 -4.18 12.16 -4.57
C TRP A 86 -5.60 11.60 -4.69
N LEU A 87 -5.99 10.65 -3.82
CA LEU A 87 -7.35 10.09 -3.80
C LEU A 87 -8.42 11.17 -3.52
N ARG A 88 -8.14 12.12 -2.62
CA ARG A 88 -9.04 13.27 -2.41
C ARG A 88 -9.16 14.13 -3.66
N GLU A 89 -8.06 14.38 -4.36
CA GLU A 89 -8.03 15.11 -5.63
C GLU A 89 -8.82 14.37 -6.74
N GLN A 90 -8.92 13.03 -6.66
CA GLN A 90 -9.78 12.23 -7.54
C GLN A 90 -11.27 12.21 -7.14
N GLY A 91 -11.65 12.85 -6.04
CA GLY A 91 -13.06 12.97 -5.60
C GLY A 91 -13.52 11.96 -4.55
N PHE A 92 -12.63 11.10 -4.02
CA PHE A 92 -12.97 10.23 -2.90
C PHE A 92 -13.25 11.05 -1.64
N LYS A 93 -14.41 10.81 -1.01
CA LYS A 93 -14.90 11.58 0.15
C LYS A 93 -14.48 10.94 1.47
N GLU A 94 -14.60 9.61 1.56
CA GLU A 94 -14.22 8.84 2.72
C GLU A 94 -12.99 7.99 2.38
N ILE A 95 -11.89 8.19 3.11
CA ILE A 95 -10.65 7.44 2.90
C ILE A 95 -10.19 6.88 4.25
N SER A 96 -9.95 5.58 4.30
CA SER A 96 -9.39 4.88 5.46
C SER A 96 -8.08 4.18 5.08
N VAL A 97 -7.28 3.88 6.10
CA VAL A 97 -6.02 3.12 6.00
C VAL A 97 -6.12 1.90 6.92
#